data_AF-A0A6A7KW54-F1
#
_entry.id   AF-A0A6A7KW54-F1
#
_cell.length_a   1.000
_cell.length_b   1.000
_cell.length_c   1.000
_cell.angle_alpha   90.00
_cell.angle_beta   90.00
_cell.angle_gamma   90.00
#
_symmetry.space_group_name_H-M   'P 1'
#
loop_
_entity.id
_entity.type
_entity.pdbx_description
1 polymer ?
#
loop_
_entity_poly.entity_id
_entity_poly.type
_entity_poly.pdbx_seq_one_letter_code
_entity_poly.pdbx_strand_id
1 'polypeptide(L)'
;AMTHTVCIAEGYATAASIHAATGHTTVVAFSAGNLSAVAEAIRQQHPGAHLIVCADDDRETVGNPGLANAHAAARAVGALLAVPIFGEDRSRGVIDFNDLHRLCGPEAVREAITAACSVVPDEAVGNHAFAGAAGARHWPDPEPLAEQLTAHPYPVDALPPLMRDAVNEVQRFVQAPAALVACSALAALSLAAQALINVRRDQQLVGPVSIYLLSVADSGERKTTCDAMFCRALRDWESERRQASVPDIARAEAAAAVFEAKKAGILDAIKLKRRKGEDTSGCERELQDLVRDPPQALRVARLLYADATPEALAFSLANGWPSGGVLSAEAGAVFGAHSMGQETILRNLALLNVL
;
A
#
# COMPACT_ATOMS: atom_id res chain seq x y z
N ALA A 1 19.99 -23.87 -33.16
CA ALA A 1 19.47 -22.93 -32.15
C ALA A 1 19.11 -23.76 -30.93
N MET A 2 19.69 -23.48 -29.76
CA MET A 2 19.22 -24.11 -28.52
C MET A 2 17.84 -23.52 -28.23
N THR A 3 16.81 -24.35 -28.21
CA THR A 3 15.47 -24.00 -27.76
C THR A 3 15.58 -23.49 -26.31
N HIS A 4 15.22 -22.25 -26.04
CA HIS A 4 15.25 -21.73 -24.67
C HIS A 4 14.08 -22.30 -23.87
N THR A 5 14.39 -23.08 -22.83
CA THR A 5 13.39 -23.70 -21.95
C THR A 5 12.98 -22.74 -20.83
N VAL A 6 11.67 -22.55 -20.64
CA VAL A 6 11.10 -21.76 -19.54
C VAL A 6 10.20 -22.66 -18.71
N CYS A 7 10.49 -22.78 -17.41
CA CYS A 7 9.70 -23.57 -16.48
C CYS A 7 8.76 -22.65 -15.67
N ILE A 8 7.47 -22.94 -15.65
CA ILE A 8 6.45 -22.15 -14.95
C ILE A 8 5.99 -22.96 -13.75
N ALA A 9 6.14 -22.43 -12.53
CA ALA A 9 5.75 -23.10 -11.30
C ALA A 9 4.82 -22.22 -10.46
N GLU A 10 4.02 -22.84 -9.58
CA GLU A 10 3.14 -22.13 -8.65
C GLU A 10 3.93 -21.34 -7.60
N GLY A 11 4.76 -22.05 -6.82
CA GLY A 11 5.49 -21.49 -5.69
C GLY A 11 6.92 -21.05 -6.02
N TYR A 12 7.41 -20.05 -5.29
CA TYR A 12 8.79 -19.58 -5.42
C TYR A 12 9.82 -20.66 -5.06
N ALA A 13 9.61 -21.42 -3.98
CA ALA A 13 10.55 -22.47 -3.55
C ALA A 13 10.69 -23.58 -4.61
N THR A 14 9.57 -23.97 -5.23
CA THR A 14 9.49 -24.90 -6.36
C THR A 14 10.30 -24.36 -7.55
N ALA A 15 10.04 -23.11 -7.97
CA ALA A 15 10.76 -22.47 -9.08
C ALA A 15 12.26 -22.32 -8.82
N ALA A 16 12.66 -21.96 -7.60
CA ALA A 16 14.06 -21.83 -7.21
C ALA A 16 14.77 -23.19 -7.23
N SER A 17 14.10 -24.25 -6.75
CA SER A 17 14.62 -25.62 -6.79
C SER A 17 14.85 -26.11 -8.22
N ILE A 18 13.91 -25.81 -9.13
CA ILE A 18 14.02 -26.15 -10.56
C ILE A 18 15.16 -25.36 -11.21
N HIS A 19 15.27 -24.05 -10.93
CA HIS A 19 16.35 -23.22 -11.47
C HIS A 19 17.71 -23.71 -11.01
N ALA A 20 17.88 -23.97 -9.71
CA ALA A 20 19.13 -24.47 -9.14
C ALA A 20 19.53 -25.84 -9.73
N ALA A 21 18.57 -26.70 -10.02
CA ALA A 21 18.82 -28.03 -10.59
C ALA A 21 19.15 -28.01 -12.09
N THR A 22 18.49 -27.13 -12.87
CA THR A 22 18.49 -27.20 -14.35
C THR A 22 19.17 -26.03 -15.05
N GLY A 23 19.32 -24.89 -14.37
CA GLY A 23 19.73 -23.62 -14.97
C GLY A 23 18.71 -23.02 -15.94
N HIS A 24 17.51 -23.61 -16.09
CA HIS A 24 16.46 -23.07 -16.95
C HIS A 24 15.85 -21.80 -16.35
N THR A 25 15.38 -20.90 -17.20
CA THR A 25 14.60 -19.73 -16.76
C THR A 25 13.33 -20.23 -16.07
N THR A 26 13.02 -19.69 -14.89
CA THR A 26 11.81 -20.05 -14.16
C THR A 26 10.89 -18.84 -13.95
N VAL A 27 9.58 -19.07 -13.97
CA VAL A 27 8.53 -18.06 -13.77
C VAL A 27 7.59 -18.55 -12.67
N VAL A 28 7.22 -17.67 -11.75
CA VAL A 28 6.38 -17.99 -10.59
C VAL A 28 4.97 -17.45 -10.81
N ALA A 29 3.95 -18.30 -10.66
CA ALA A 29 2.55 -17.95 -10.81
C ALA A 29 1.85 -17.54 -9.50
N PHE A 30 2.47 -17.77 -8.35
CA PHE A 30 2.01 -17.48 -6.98
C PHE A 30 0.74 -18.22 -6.52
N SER A 31 -0.02 -18.84 -7.42
CA SER A 31 -1.15 -19.72 -7.10
C SER A 31 -1.47 -20.65 -8.26
N ALA A 32 -1.98 -21.85 -7.98
CA ALA A 32 -2.39 -22.83 -8.99
C ALA A 32 -3.39 -22.24 -9.99
N GLY A 33 -4.34 -21.43 -9.49
CA GLY A 33 -5.37 -20.78 -10.31
C GLY A 33 -4.84 -19.73 -11.30
N ASN A 34 -3.60 -19.26 -11.13
CA ASN A 34 -2.98 -18.25 -11.99
C ASN A 34 -2.02 -18.87 -13.04
N LEU A 35 -1.79 -20.19 -13.00
CA LEU A 35 -0.87 -20.86 -13.92
C LEU A 35 -1.21 -20.64 -15.40
N SER A 36 -2.50 -20.69 -15.77
CA SER A 36 -2.94 -20.50 -17.16
C SER A 36 -2.67 -19.09 -17.66
N ALA A 37 -3.04 -18.06 -16.87
CA ALA A 37 -2.84 -16.67 -17.26
C ALA A 37 -1.35 -16.33 -17.44
N VAL A 38 -0.50 -16.85 -16.54
CA VAL A 38 0.96 -16.68 -16.64
C VAL A 38 1.52 -17.43 -17.84
N ALA A 39 1.10 -18.68 -18.06
CA ALA A 39 1.53 -19.46 -19.21
C ALA A 39 1.17 -18.78 -20.54
N GLU A 40 -0.05 -18.26 -20.66
CA GLU A 40 -0.50 -17.51 -21.84
C GLU A 40 0.32 -16.24 -22.06
N ALA A 41 0.57 -15.46 -21.01
CA ALA A 41 1.38 -14.25 -21.09
C ALA A 41 2.81 -14.55 -21.55
N ILE A 42 3.45 -15.60 -21.00
CA ILE A 42 4.79 -16.01 -21.39
C ILE A 42 4.80 -16.54 -22.83
N ARG A 43 3.80 -17.32 -23.25
CA ARG A 43 3.69 -17.78 -24.64
C ARG A 43 3.51 -16.62 -25.63
N GLN A 44 2.74 -15.60 -25.27
CA GLN A 44 2.55 -14.40 -26.10
C GLN A 44 3.84 -13.60 -26.25
N GLN A 45 4.59 -13.42 -25.16
CA GLN A 45 5.85 -12.67 -25.16
C GLN A 45 7.00 -13.46 -25.80
N HIS A 46 6.98 -14.80 -25.66
CA HIS A 46 8.01 -15.70 -26.17
C HIS A 46 7.41 -16.88 -26.94
N PRO A 47 6.88 -16.65 -28.17
CA PRO A 47 6.20 -17.70 -28.93
C PRO A 47 7.06 -18.94 -29.22
N GLY A 48 8.37 -18.74 -29.41
CA GLY A 48 9.34 -19.81 -29.71
C GLY A 48 9.99 -20.47 -28.49
N ALA A 49 9.62 -20.10 -27.25
CA ALA A 49 10.18 -20.73 -26.06
C ALA A 49 9.64 -22.16 -25.87
N HIS A 50 10.48 -23.04 -25.37
CA HIS A 50 10.08 -24.39 -24.97
C HIS A 50 9.52 -24.33 -23.55
N LEU A 51 8.20 -24.28 -23.43
CA LEU A 51 7.54 -24.08 -22.15
C LEU A 51 7.33 -25.42 -21.43
N ILE A 52 7.62 -25.44 -20.14
CA ILE A 52 7.32 -26.55 -19.23
C ILE A 52 6.52 -25.99 -18.07
N VAL A 53 5.31 -26.51 -17.83
CA VAL A 53 4.54 -26.20 -16.62
C VAL A 53 4.87 -27.25 -15.57
N CYS A 54 5.28 -26.80 -14.40
CA CYS A 54 5.69 -27.65 -13.28
C CYS A 54 4.54 -27.71 -12.27
N ALA A 55 3.97 -28.90 -12.11
CA ALA A 55 2.84 -29.14 -11.22
C ALA A 55 3.30 -29.48 -9.80
N ASP A 56 2.49 -29.08 -8.83
CA ASP A 56 2.48 -29.68 -7.50
C ASP A 56 1.54 -30.89 -7.53
N ASP A 57 1.98 -32.03 -6.99
CA ASP A 57 1.21 -33.27 -6.97
C ASP A 57 0.50 -33.45 -5.63
N ASP A 58 -0.58 -32.68 -5.45
CA ASP A 58 -1.46 -32.66 -4.28
C ASP A 58 -2.40 -33.87 -4.21
N ARG A 59 -1.89 -35.09 -4.39
CA ARG A 59 -2.69 -36.33 -4.43
C ARG A 59 -3.57 -36.57 -3.19
N GLU A 60 -3.23 -35.96 -2.05
CA GLU A 60 -3.99 -36.06 -0.80
C GLU A 60 -5.20 -35.10 -0.76
N THR A 61 -5.27 -34.16 -1.71
CA THR A 61 -6.38 -33.20 -1.85
C THR A 61 -7.36 -33.68 -2.92
N VAL A 62 -8.66 -33.65 -2.61
CA VAL A 62 -9.72 -34.08 -3.55
C VAL A 62 -9.62 -33.27 -4.85
N GLY A 63 -9.42 -33.97 -5.95
CA GLY A 63 -9.31 -33.37 -7.30
C GLY A 63 -7.92 -32.91 -7.71
N ASN A 64 -6.90 -33.02 -6.84
CA ASN A 64 -5.49 -32.68 -7.11
C ASN A 64 -5.34 -31.34 -7.88
N PRO A 65 -5.72 -30.21 -7.24
CA PRO A 65 -5.85 -28.93 -7.93
C PRO A 65 -4.53 -28.43 -8.54
N GLY A 66 -3.37 -28.65 -7.90
CA GLY A 66 -2.06 -28.33 -8.45
C GLY A 66 -1.83 -29.00 -9.81
N LEU A 67 -2.03 -30.31 -9.88
CA LEU A 67 -1.89 -31.09 -11.11
C LEU A 67 -2.95 -30.75 -12.17
N ALA A 68 -4.20 -30.56 -11.76
CA ALA A 68 -5.31 -30.26 -12.67
C ALA A 68 -5.12 -28.88 -13.35
N ASN A 69 -4.73 -27.86 -12.58
CA ASN A 69 -4.48 -26.52 -13.09
C ASN A 69 -3.23 -26.47 -13.98
N ALA A 70 -2.16 -27.16 -13.58
CA ALA A 70 -0.95 -27.27 -14.39
C ALA A 70 -1.22 -27.96 -15.74
N HIS A 71 -2.05 -29.02 -15.77
CA HIS A 71 -2.50 -29.66 -17.01
C HIS A 71 -3.27 -28.70 -17.91
N ALA A 72 -4.23 -27.95 -17.34
CA ALA A 72 -5.03 -27.00 -18.09
C ALA A 72 -4.16 -25.88 -18.70
N ALA A 73 -3.24 -25.33 -17.91
CA ALA A 73 -2.29 -24.32 -18.35
C ALA A 73 -1.38 -24.84 -19.47
N ALA A 74 -0.81 -26.04 -19.30
CA ALA A 74 0.08 -26.62 -20.30
C ALA A 74 -0.64 -26.88 -21.64
N ARG A 75 -1.89 -27.34 -21.58
CA ARG A 75 -2.72 -27.54 -22.78
C ARG A 75 -3.04 -26.23 -23.48
N ALA A 76 -3.38 -25.18 -22.73
CA ALA A 76 -3.76 -23.88 -23.30
C ALA A 76 -2.68 -23.26 -24.18
N VAL A 77 -1.40 -23.53 -23.88
CA VAL A 77 -0.26 -22.91 -24.57
C VAL A 77 0.66 -23.89 -25.30
N GLY A 78 0.27 -25.17 -25.41
CA GLY A 78 1.10 -26.22 -25.98
C GLY A 78 2.45 -26.37 -25.28
N ALA A 79 2.47 -26.29 -23.94
CA ALA A 79 3.65 -26.56 -23.12
C ALA A 79 3.73 -28.04 -22.74
N LEU A 80 4.91 -28.48 -22.31
CA LEU A 80 5.07 -29.76 -21.63
C LEU A 80 4.63 -29.64 -20.16
N LEU A 81 4.31 -30.77 -19.54
CA LEU A 81 4.02 -30.88 -18.12
C LEU A 81 5.10 -31.69 -17.42
N ALA A 82 5.64 -31.14 -16.33
CA ALA A 82 6.54 -31.84 -15.41
C ALA A 82 5.86 -32.02 -14.05
N VAL A 83 6.02 -33.21 -13.47
CA VAL A 83 5.45 -33.59 -12.16
C VAL A 83 6.59 -34.16 -11.30
N PRO A 84 6.70 -33.84 -10.00
CA PRO A 84 7.76 -34.36 -9.16
C PRO A 84 7.60 -35.88 -8.95
N ILE A 85 8.69 -36.63 -9.16
CA ILE A 85 8.71 -38.10 -9.06
C ILE A 85 9.50 -38.52 -7.82
N PHE A 86 8.82 -39.01 -6.79
CA PHE A 86 9.42 -39.39 -5.51
C PHE A 86 9.72 -40.90 -5.35
N GLY A 87 9.46 -41.71 -6.38
CA GLY A 87 9.61 -43.18 -6.33
C GLY A 87 8.47 -43.91 -5.61
N GLU A 88 8.58 -45.24 -5.50
CA GLU A 88 7.54 -46.12 -4.93
C GLU A 88 7.33 -45.91 -3.41
N ASP A 89 8.38 -45.51 -2.69
CA ASP A 89 8.36 -45.26 -1.24
C ASP A 89 8.12 -43.77 -0.89
N ARG A 90 7.24 -43.09 -1.64
CA ARG A 90 6.92 -41.67 -1.43
C ARG A 90 6.30 -41.44 -0.04
N SER A 91 7.02 -40.69 0.80
CA SER A 91 6.54 -40.23 2.12
C SER A 91 5.25 -39.40 2.03
N ARG A 92 4.49 -39.37 3.12
CA ARG A 92 3.24 -38.61 3.19
C ARG A 92 3.51 -37.10 3.24
N GLY A 93 2.71 -36.29 2.55
CA GLY A 93 2.81 -34.83 2.57
C GLY A 93 3.92 -34.20 1.72
N VAL A 94 4.65 -34.97 0.90
CA VAL A 94 5.62 -34.41 -0.07
C VAL A 94 4.89 -34.18 -1.38
N ILE A 95 4.87 -32.95 -1.90
CA ILE A 95 3.95 -32.56 -2.99
C ILE A 95 4.63 -31.80 -4.13
N ASP A 96 5.71 -31.07 -3.88
CA ASP A 96 6.30 -30.15 -4.86
C ASP A 96 7.76 -30.50 -5.25
N PHE A 97 8.33 -29.77 -6.20
CA PHE A 97 9.74 -29.96 -6.60
C PHE A 97 10.75 -29.54 -5.53
N ASN A 98 10.36 -28.73 -4.55
CA ASN A 98 11.23 -28.33 -3.45
C ASN A 98 11.36 -29.47 -2.42
N ASP A 99 10.28 -30.19 -2.13
CA ASP A 99 10.31 -31.44 -1.37
C ASP A 99 11.17 -32.48 -2.09
N LEU A 100 11.02 -32.60 -3.42
CA LEU A 100 11.83 -33.51 -4.23
C LEU A 100 13.31 -33.14 -4.16
N HIS A 101 13.65 -31.85 -4.25
CA HIS A 101 15.01 -31.35 -4.10
C HIS A 101 15.57 -31.74 -2.73
N ARG A 102 14.82 -31.50 -1.64
CA ARG A 102 15.28 -31.74 -0.27
C ARG A 102 15.47 -33.22 0.05
N LEU A 103 14.64 -34.10 -0.52
CA LEU A 103 14.64 -35.53 -0.20
C LEU A 103 15.53 -36.35 -1.15
N CYS A 104 15.50 -36.04 -2.43
CA CYS A 104 16.15 -36.82 -3.49
C CYS A 104 17.29 -36.07 -4.19
N GLY A 105 17.49 -34.79 -3.86
CA GLY A 105 18.57 -33.96 -4.40
C GLY A 105 18.24 -33.28 -5.74
N PRO A 106 19.14 -32.40 -6.21
CA PRO A 106 18.91 -31.61 -7.43
C PRO A 106 18.90 -32.45 -8.72
N GLU A 107 19.58 -33.61 -8.75
CA GLU A 107 19.56 -34.48 -9.93
C GLU A 107 18.17 -35.09 -10.18
N ALA A 108 17.45 -35.48 -9.11
CA ALA A 108 16.08 -35.99 -9.24
C ALA A 108 15.12 -34.92 -9.80
N VAL A 109 15.32 -33.65 -9.42
CA VAL A 109 14.58 -32.52 -9.99
C VAL A 109 14.91 -32.36 -11.47
N ARG A 110 16.19 -32.44 -11.85
CA ARG A 110 16.62 -32.34 -13.26
C ARG A 110 16.04 -33.46 -14.12
N GLU A 111 16.05 -34.69 -13.62
CA GLU A 111 15.45 -35.84 -14.30
C GLU A 111 13.95 -35.65 -14.52
N ALA A 112 13.22 -35.21 -13.49
CA ALA A 112 11.78 -34.96 -13.59
C ALA A 112 11.43 -33.83 -14.58
N ILE A 113 12.24 -32.78 -14.67
CA ILE A 113 12.06 -31.71 -15.67
C ILE A 113 12.43 -32.19 -17.09
N THR A 114 13.46 -33.02 -17.22
CA THR A 114 13.87 -33.59 -18.51
C THR A 114 12.82 -34.58 -19.03
N ALA A 115 12.13 -35.28 -18.14
CA ALA A 115 11.05 -36.20 -18.44
C ALA A 115 9.68 -35.52 -18.65
N ALA A 116 9.64 -34.19 -18.79
CA ALA A 116 8.40 -33.47 -19.07
C ALA A 116 7.74 -33.98 -20.35
N CYS A 117 6.41 -34.17 -20.31
CA CYS A 117 5.66 -34.81 -21.39
C CYS A 117 4.65 -33.85 -22.02
N SER A 118 4.35 -34.05 -23.30
CA SER A 118 3.28 -33.31 -23.98
C SER A 118 1.92 -33.69 -23.39
N VAL A 119 1.08 -32.68 -23.17
CA VAL A 119 -0.31 -32.85 -22.69
C VAL A 119 -1.35 -32.75 -23.82
N VAL A 120 -0.89 -32.65 -25.07
CA VAL A 120 -1.74 -32.60 -26.27
C VAL A 120 -1.63 -33.94 -27.02
N PRO A 121 -2.75 -34.61 -27.34
CA PRO A 121 -2.75 -35.73 -28.29
C PRO A 121 -2.25 -35.26 -29.66
N ASP A 122 -1.39 -36.06 -30.30
CA ASP A 122 -0.83 -35.83 -31.64
C ASP A 122 -1.93 -35.52 -32.66
N GLU A 123 -2.24 -34.25 -32.91
CA GLU A 123 -2.83 -33.75 -34.15
C GLU A 123 -2.83 -32.21 -34.15
N ALA A 124 -2.20 -31.63 -35.17
CA ALA A 124 -2.11 -30.21 -35.53
C ALA A 124 -0.81 -29.45 -35.12
N VAL A 125 0.32 -29.83 -35.74
CA VAL A 125 1.43 -28.90 -35.98
C VAL A 125 1.54 -28.63 -37.48
N GLY A 126 0.94 -27.53 -37.91
CA GLY A 126 1.17 -26.94 -39.22
C GLY A 126 2.56 -26.32 -39.29
N ASN A 127 3.39 -26.86 -40.17
CA ASN A 127 4.77 -26.49 -40.41
C ASN A 127 4.87 -25.04 -40.93
N HIS A 128 5.50 -24.13 -40.18
CA HIS A 128 6.03 -22.89 -40.71
C HIS A 128 7.47 -22.70 -40.24
N ALA A 129 8.40 -23.24 -41.03
CA ALA A 129 9.80 -22.87 -40.96
C ALA A 129 9.99 -21.48 -41.60
N PHE A 130 10.71 -20.59 -40.92
CA PHE A 130 11.32 -19.44 -41.57
C PHE A 130 12.77 -19.25 -41.14
N ALA A 131 13.59 -19.08 -42.18
CA ALA A 131 15.02 -18.90 -42.15
C ALA A 131 15.40 -17.41 -42.04
N GLY A 132 16.55 -17.15 -41.42
CA GLY A 132 17.45 -16.06 -41.79
C GLY A 132 17.39 -14.78 -40.96
N ALA A 133 18.42 -14.57 -40.14
CA ALA A 133 19.43 -13.51 -40.36
C ALA A 133 20.29 -13.36 -39.09
N ALA A 134 21.49 -13.92 -39.15
CA ALA A 134 22.51 -13.77 -38.13
C ALA A 134 23.09 -12.34 -38.16
N GLY A 135 22.68 -11.53 -37.20
CA GLY A 135 23.41 -10.35 -36.75
C GLY A 135 23.66 -10.53 -35.25
N ALA A 136 24.85 -11.00 -34.89
CA ALA A 136 25.23 -11.23 -33.51
C ALA A 136 25.26 -9.89 -32.74
N ARG A 137 24.13 -9.52 -32.14
CA ARG A 137 24.14 -8.63 -30.97
C ARG A 137 24.31 -9.54 -29.78
N HIS A 138 25.53 -9.59 -29.26
CA HIS A 138 25.81 -10.22 -27.96
C HIS A 138 24.94 -9.50 -26.93
N TRP A 139 23.87 -10.17 -26.50
CA TRP A 139 23.06 -9.69 -25.39
C TRP A 139 23.94 -9.82 -24.14
N PRO A 140 24.11 -8.75 -23.34
CA PRO A 140 24.80 -8.89 -22.07
C PRO A 140 24.05 -9.89 -21.19
N ASP A 141 24.75 -10.44 -20.20
CA ASP A 141 24.13 -11.31 -19.20
C ASP A 141 22.88 -10.63 -18.63
N PRO A 142 21.77 -11.37 -18.47
CA PRO A 142 20.53 -10.79 -17.94
C PRO A 142 20.79 -10.18 -16.56
N GLU A 143 20.44 -8.91 -16.41
CA GLU A 143 20.56 -8.22 -15.13
C GLU A 143 19.64 -8.91 -14.10
N PRO A 144 20.15 -9.28 -12.92
CA PRO A 144 19.34 -9.87 -11.87
C PRO A 144 18.15 -8.97 -11.51
N LEU A 145 16.93 -9.49 -11.61
CA LEU A 145 15.72 -8.75 -11.20
C LEU A 145 15.71 -8.43 -9.69
N ALA A 146 16.41 -9.27 -8.92
CA ALA A 146 16.75 -9.07 -7.52
C ALA A 146 18.22 -8.65 -7.43
N GLU A 147 18.54 -7.48 -7.96
CA GLU A 147 19.72 -6.79 -7.43
C GLU A 147 19.44 -6.64 -5.92
N GLN A 148 20.26 -7.28 -5.07
CA GLN A 148 20.30 -6.89 -3.67
C GLN A 148 20.71 -5.42 -3.70
N LEU A 149 19.72 -4.53 -3.65
CA LEU A 149 19.96 -3.11 -3.51
C LEU A 149 20.81 -2.97 -2.26
N THR A 150 22.12 -2.80 -2.46
CA THR A 150 23.00 -2.43 -1.37
C THR A 150 22.45 -1.13 -0.87
N ALA A 151 21.92 -1.12 0.36
CA ALA A 151 21.30 0.06 0.92
C ALA A 151 22.33 1.18 0.91
N HIS A 152 22.20 2.11 -0.03
CA HIS A 152 23.04 3.27 -0.07
C HIS A 152 22.75 4.11 1.18
N PRO A 153 23.77 4.79 1.74
CA PRO A 153 23.54 5.74 2.81
C PRO A 153 22.46 6.74 2.40
N TYR A 154 21.58 7.09 3.35
CA TYR A 154 20.57 8.10 3.10
C TYR A 154 21.25 9.41 2.65
N PRO A 155 20.82 10.04 1.53
CA PRO A 155 21.52 11.16 0.93
C PRO A 155 21.23 12.47 1.68
N VAL A 156 21.74 12.59 2.90
CA VAL A 156 21.56 13.78 3.76
C VAL A 156 22.02 15.07 3.05
N ASP A 157 23.05 14.97 2.20
CA ASP A 157 23.58 16.10 1.43
C ASP A 157 22.60 16.66 0.39
N ALA A 158 21.61 15.87 -0.03
CA ALA A 158 20.56 16.30 -0.95
C ALA A 158 19.49 17.19 -0.27
N LEU A 159 19.47 17.25 1.06
CA LEU A 159 18.55 18.13 1.79
C LEU A 159 18.98 19.60 1.66
N PRO A 160 18.01 20.55 1.69
CA PRO A 160 18.33 21.98 1.76
C PRO A 160 19.26 22.29 2.95
N PRO A 161 20.21 23.25 2.83
CA PRO A 161 21.28 23.44 3.82
C PRO A 161 20.80 23.53 5.27
N LEU A 162 19.79 24.36 5.56
CA LEU A 162 19.26 24.52 6.90
C LEU A 162 18.68 23.21 7.46
N MET A 163 17.97 22.47 6.62
CA MET A 163 17.37 21.19 6.99
C MET A 163 18.42 20.11 7.18
N ARG A 164 19.42 20.06 6.28
CA ARG A 164 20.56 19.16 6.37
C ARG A 164 21.31 19.34 7.68
N ASP A 165 21.60 20.58 8.06
CA ASP A 165 22.35 20.89 9.27
C ASP A 165 21.55 20.50 10.52
N ALA A 166 20.23 20.76 10.54
CA ALA A 166 19.34 20.33 11.61
C ALA A 166 19.24 18.80 11.72
N VAL A 167 19.13 18.09 10.59
CA VAL A 167 19.12 16.62 10.55
C VAL A 167 20.43 16.05 11.07
N ASN A 168 21.57 16.60 10.64
CA ASN A 168 22.89 16.19 11.13
C ASN A 168 23.06 16.41 12.63
N GLU A 169 22.59 17.54 13.15
CA GLU A 169 22.65 17.84 14.59
C GLU A 169 21.80 16.86 15.40
N VAL A 170 20.54 16.65 15.02
CA VAL A 170 19.65 15.70 15.69
C VAL A 170 20.17 14.27 15.58
N GLN A 171 20.67 13.87 14.41
CA GLN A 171 21.25 12.53 14.21
C GLN A 171 22.46 12.31 15.15
N ARG A 172 23.36 13.29 15.25
CA ARG A 172 24.54 13.21 16.15
C ARG A 172 24.15 13.18 17.62
N PHE A 173 23.04 13.82 18.00
CA PHE A 173 22.57 13.81 19.39
C PHE A 173 21.80 12.53 19.73
N VAL A 174 20.81 12.16 18.92
CA VAL A 174 19.87 11.05 19.18
C VAL A 174 20.49 9.70 18.84
N GLN A 175 21.50 9.66 17.97
CA GLN A 175 22.15 8.45 17.46
C GLN A 175 21.18 7.51 16.72
N ALA A 176 20.19 8.09 16.02
CA ALA A 176 19.23 7.36 15.19
C ALA A 176 19.67 7.31 13.71
N PRO A 177 19.13 6.39 12.89
CA PRO A 177 19.40 6.34 11.45
C PRO A 177 19.08 7.67 10.76
N ALA A 178 19.96 8.14 9.86
CA ALA A 178 19.80 9.42 9.17
C ALA A 178 18.46 9.54 8.43
N ALA A 179 18.01 8.45 7.80
CA ALA A 179 16.73 8.38 7.10
C ALA A 179 15.54 8.67 8.03
N LEU A 180 15.55 8.11 9.23
CA LEU A 180 14.51 8.31 10.24
C LEU A 180 14.45 9.78 10.69
N VAL A 181 15.61 10.35 11.01
CA VAL A 181 15.73 11.75 11.42
C VAL A 181 15.24 12.69 10.32
N ALA A 182 15.64 12.43 9.07
CA ALA A 182 15.20 13.19 7.90
C ALA A 182 13.69 13.08 7.67
N CYS A 183 13.09 11.90 7.84
CA CYS A 183 11.63 11.72 7.78
C CYS A 183 10.90 12.57 8.81
N SER A 184 11.34 12.57 10.08
CA SER A 184 10.73 13.43 11.13
C SER A 184 10.84 14.92 10.77
N ALA A 185 11.97 15.34 10.21
CA ALA A 185 12.19 16.72 9.78
C ALA A 185 11.29 17.11 8.58
N LEU A 186 11.17 16.25 7.58
CA LEU A 186 10.28 16.44 6.41
C LEU A 186 8.82 16.50 6.85
N ALA A 187 8.39 15.62 7.76
CA ALA A 187 7.03 15.60 8.29
C ALA A 187 6.67 16.93 8.97
N ALA A 188 7.57 17.43 9.84
CA ALA A 188 7.37 18.70 10.53
C ALA A 188 7.32 19.89 9.56
N LEU A 189 8.20 19.92 8.55
CA LEU A 189 8.23 20.97 7.54
C LEU A 189 6.96 20.95 6.67
N SER A 190 6.53 19.76 6.23
CA SER A 190 5.28 19.60 5.48
C SER A 190 4.09 20.11 6.29
N LEU A 191 3.98 19.71 7.57
CA LEU A 191 2.89 20.16 8.45
C LEU A 191 2.89 21.68 8.66
N ALA A 192 4.06 22.30 8.76
CA ALA A 192 4.19 23.75 8.88
C ALA A 192 3.76 24.50 7.60
N ALA A 193 4.01 23.92 6.42
CA ALA A 193 3.84 24.59 5.15
C ALA A 193 2.53 24.23 4.40
N GLN A 194 1.91 23.09 4.69
CA GLN A 194 0.80 22.55 3.88
C GLN A 194 -0.41 23.48 3.77
N ALA A 195 -0.70 24.29 4.79
CA ALA A 195 -1.80 25.25 4.77
C ALA A 195 -1.49 26.54 3.98
N LEU A 196 -0.22 26.76 3.62
CA LEU A 196 0.28 28.01 3.07
C LEU A 196 0.63 27.89 1.58
N ILE A 197 1.02 26.69 1.13
CA ILE A 197 1.62 26.49 -0.19
C ILE A 197 1.01 25.27 -0.88
N ASN A 198 0.56 25.49 -2.11
CA ASN A 198 0.23 24.43 -3.06
C ASN A 198 1.34 24.28 -4.09
N VAL A 199 1.60 23.05 -4.51
CA VAL A 199 2.49 22.70 -5.62
C VAL A 199 1.66 22.27 -6.82
N ARG A 200 1.95 22.92 -7.96
CA ARG A 200 1.42 22.55 -9.28
C ARG A 200 2.42 21.65 -9.98
N ARG A 201 2.06 20.39 -10.15
CA ARG A 201 2.83 19.38 -10.90
C ARG A 201 2.45 19.37 -12.38
N ASP A 202 1.17 19.67 -12.66
CA ASP A 202 0.61 19.87 -14.00
C ASP A 202 -0.66 20.75 -13.90
N GLN A 203 -1.30 21.12 -15.02
CA GLN A 203 -2.50 21.94 -15.09
C GLN A 203 -3.67 21.40 -14.24
N GLN A 204 -3.81 20.08 -14.17
CA GLN A 204 -4.85 19.41 -13.38
C GLN A 204 -4.35 18.93 -12.01
N LEU A 205 -3.05 19.03 -11.74
CA LEU A 205 -2.41 18.41 -10.57
C LEU A 205 -1.83 19.47 -9.62
N VAL A 206 -2.73 20.21 -8.99
CA VAL A 206 -2.44 21.21 -7.94
C VAL A 206 -2.88 20.64 -6.60
N GLY A 207 -2.00 20.64 -5.60
CA GLY A 207 -2.33 20.17 -4.26
C GLY A 207 -1.38 20.72 -3.21
N PRO A 208 -1.68 20.53 -1.92
CA PRO A 208 -0.84 21.01 -0.82
C PRO A 208 0.52 20.30 -0.80
N VAL A 209 1.48 20.87 -0.09
CA VAL A 209 2.78 20.24 0.21
C VAL A 209 2.69 19.17 1.32
N SER A 210 1.56 18.47 1.39
CA SER A 210 1.32 17.36 2.31
C SER A 210 2.09 16.12 1.83
N ILE A 211 2.75 15.42 2.75
CA ILE A 211 3.54 14.22 2.43
C ILE A 211 3.06 13.04 3.27
N TYR A 212 3.17 11.84 2.69
CA TYR A 212 2.98 10.58 3.40
C TYR A 212 4.35 9.93 3.60
N LEU A 213 4.73 9.69 4.85
CA LEU A 213 6.01 9.08 5.21
C LEU A 213 5.76 7.83 6.05
N LEU A 214 6.38 6.72 5.65
CA LEU A 214 6.41 5.47 6.39
C LEU A 214 7.86 5.12 6.66
N SER A 215 8.25 5.10 7.94
CA SER A 215 9.59 4.68 8.35
C SER A 215 9.50 3.34 9.06
N VAL A 216 10.20 2.34 8.53
CA VAL A 216 10.34 1.02 9.16
C VAL A 216 11.64 1.02 9.96
N ALA A 217 11.53 0.82 11.27
CA ALA A 217 12.67 0.76 12.17
C ALA A 217 12.33 -0.14 13.35
N ASP A 218 13.36 -0.81 13.89
CA ASP A 218 13.23 -1.69 15.04
C ASP A 218 12.68 -0.95 16.29
N SER A 219 12.24 -1.74 17.26
CA SER A 219 11.87 -1.19 18.56
C SER A 219 13.10 -0.59 19.24
N GLY A 220 12.96 0.63 19.78
CA GLY A 220 14.07 1.34 20.45
C GLY A 220 14.87 2.30 19.57
N GLU A 221 14.64 2.32 18.25
CA GLU A 221 15.30 3.20 17.25
C GLU A 221 14.98 4.71 17.37
N ARG A 222 14.54 5.16 18.55
CA ARG A 222 14.32 6.57 18.89
C ARG A 222 13.37 7.33 17.95
N LYS A 223 12.46 6.62 17.28
CA LYS A 223 11.36 7.15 16.42
C LYS A 223 10.67 8.36 17.07
N THR A 224 10.05 8.13 18.23
CA THR A 224 9.31 9.16 18.98
C THR A 224 10.20 10.33 19.42
N THR A 225 11.48 10.08 19.70
CA THR A 225 12.43 11.14 20.10
C THR A 225 12.72 12.08 18.93
N CYS A 226 12.93 11.55 17.72
CA CYS A 226 13.14 12.36 16.52
C CYS A 226 11.92 13.22 16.20
N ASP A 227 10.72 12.63 16.23
CA ASP A 227 9.46 13.35 16.03
C ASP A 227 9.25 14.44 17.08
N ALA A 228 9.61 14.17 18.33
CA ALA A 228 9.51 15.15 19.42
C ALA A 228 10.39 16.38 19.19
N MET A 229 11.62 16.19 18.67
CA MET A 229 12.54 17.31 18.42
C MET A 229 12.04 18.24 17.32
N PHE A 230 11.66 17.69 16.16
CA PHE A 230 11.22 18.51 15.03
C PHE A 230 9.81 19.09 15.20
N CYS A 231 8.92 18.39 15.91
CA CYS A 231 7.55 18.88 16.13
C CYS A 231 7.41 19.78 17.37
N ARG A 232 8.47 20.05 18.14
CA ARG A 232 8.40 20.91 19.33
C ARG A 232 7.82 22.28 19.00
N ALA A 233 8.39 22.96 18.01
CA ALA A 233 7.92 24.29 17.60
C ALA A 233 6.44 24.29 17.14
N LEU A 234 5.99 23.21 16.51
CA LEU A 234 4.58 23.06 16.12
C LEU A 234 3.66 22.89 17.33
N ARG A 235 4.08 22.11 18.33
CA ARG A 235 3.32 21.94 19.59
C ARG A 235 3.25 23.25 20.38
N ASP A 236 4.37 23.96 20.47
CA ASP A 236 4.44 25.24 21.17
C ASP A 236 3.53 26.27 20.48
N TRP A 237 3.61 26.37 19.16
CA TRP A 237 2.73 27.22 18.36
C TRP A 237 1.25 26.85 18.53
N GLU A 238 0.89 25.57 18.46
CA GLU A 238 -0.49 25.12 18.65
C GLU A 238 -1.02 25.51 20.04
N SER A 239 -0.20 25.29 21.07
CA SER A 239 -0.52 25.62 22.46
C SER A 239 -0.71 27.14 22.65
N GLU A 240 0.22 27.95 22.15
CA GLU A 240 0.14 29.41 22.20
C GLU A 240 -1.12 29.94 21.50
N ARG A 241 -1.42 29.42 20.30
CA ARG A 241 -2.62 29.81 19.56
C ARG A 241 -3.90 29.43 20.30
N ARG A 242 -3.95 28.22 20.86
CA ARG A 242 -5.12 27.76 21.63
C ARG A 242 -5.32 28.61 22.87
N GLN A 243 -4.26 28.94 23.59
CA GLN A 243 -4.31 29.81 24.77
C GLN A 243 -4.78 31.22 24.41
N ALA A 244 -4.23 31.80 23.33
CA ALA A 244 -4.64 33.11 22.84
C ALA A 244 -6.12 33.15 22.40
N SER A 245 -6.66 32.05 21.88
CA SER A 245 -8.05 31.94 21.46
C SER A 245 -9.05 31.74 22.60
N VAL A 246 -8.63 31.50 23.86
CA VAL A 246 -9.55 31.22 24.98
C VAL A 246 -10.68 32.27 25.12
N PRO A 247 -10.40 33.59 25.10
CA PRO A 247 -11.46 34.60 25.19
C PRO A 247 -12.43 34.56 24.01
N ASP A 248 -11.91 34.30 22.80
CA ASP A 248 -12.72 34.21 21.59
C ASP A 248 -13.60 32.96 21.58
N ILE A 249 -13.09 31.83 22.09
CA ILE A 249 -13.86 30.59 22.27
C ILE A 249 -15.04 30.88 23.20
N ALA A 250 -14.79 31.48 24.36
CA ALA A 250 -15.86 31.81 25.32
C ALA A 250 -16.91 32.75 24.71
N ARG A 251 -16.48 33.75 23.92
CA ARG A 251 -17.39 34.66 23.21
C ARG A 251 -18.23 33.93 22.15
N ALA A 252 -17.61 33.03 21.37
CA ALA A 252 -18.30 32.26 20.36
C ALA A 252 -19.30 31.27 20.97
N GLU A 253 -18.93 30.58 22.05
CA GLU A 253 -19.83 29.68 22.80
C GLU A 253 -21.02 30.45 23.39
N ALA A 254 -20.79 31.63 23.97
CA ALA A 254 -21.86 32.48 24.48
C ALA A 254 -22.80 32.94 23.35
N ALA A 255 -22.26 33.35 22.20
CA ALA A 255 -23.07 33.75 21.05
C ALA A 255 -23.92 32.58 20.51
N ALA A 256 -23.34 31.38 20.42
CA ALA A 256 -24.04 30.16 20.02
C ALA A 256 -25.16 29.80 21.01
N ALA A 257 -24.90 29.87 22.32
CA ALA A 257 -25.90 29.61 23.35
C ALA A 257 -27.06 30.62 23.30
N VAL A 258 -26.77 31.91 23.11
CA VAL A 258 -27.81 32.95 22.93
C VAL A 258 -28.64 32.68 21.68
N PHE A 259 -27.99 32.31 20.57
CA PHE A 259 -28.68 31.99 19.32
C PHE A 259 -29.63 30.80 19.48
N GLU A 260 -29.17 29.68 20.04
CA GLU A 260 -30.00 28.49 20.25
C GLU A 260 -31.14 28.75 21.25
N ALA A 261 -30.90 29.56 22.30
CA ALA A 261 -31.95 29.97 23.23
C ALA A 261 -33.05 30.81 22.54
N LYS A 262 -32.66 31.80 21.72
CA LYS A 262 -33.61 32.61 20.94
C LYS A 262 -34.41 31.75 19.96
N LYS A 263 -33.72 30.88 19.22
CA LYS A 263 -34.33 29.95 18.27
C LYS A 263 -35.35 29.02 18.94
N ALA A 264 -34.98 28.42 20.07
CA ALA A 264 -35.89 27.59 20.86
C ALA A 264 -37.13 28.37 21.33
N GLY A 265 -36.94 29.58 21.85
CA GLY A 265 -38.03 30.46 22.28
C GLY A 265 -39.01 30.80 21.15
N ILE A 266 -38.51 31.16 19.97
CA ILE A 266 -39.35 31.44 18.79
C ILE A 266 -40.10 30.18 18.35
N LEU A 267 -39.44 29.02 18.31
CA LEU A 267 -40.08 27.75 17.95
C LEU A 267 -41.21 27.38 18.93
N ASP A 268 -41.03 27.61 20.23
CA ASP A 268 -42.07 27.34 21.21
C ASP A 268 -43.23 28.34 21.13
N ALA A 269 -42.97 29.61 20.80
CA ALA A 269 -44.00 30.60 20.51
C ALA A 269 -44.84 30.19 19.28
N ILE A 270 -44.20 29.71 18.22
CA ILE A 270 -44.90 29.17 17.03
C ILE A 270 -45.80 27.99 17.42
N LYS A 271 -45.26 27.01 18.17
CA LYS A 271 -46.03 25.85 18.64
C LYS A 271 -47.24 26.27 19.47
N LEU A 272 -47.08 27.24 20.38
CA LEU A 272 -48.16 27.70 21.27
C LEU A 272 -49.26 28.42 20.47
N LYS A 273 -48.91 29.37 19.61
CA LYS A 273 -49.86 30.10 18.76
C LYS A 273 -50.63 29.16 17.83
N ARG A 274 -49.92 28.20 17.23
CA ARG A 274 -50.53 27.19 16.36
C ARG A 274 -51.58 26.35 17.09
N ARG A 275 -51.31 25.93 18.33
CA ARG A 275 -52.28 25.18 19.17
C ARG A 275 -53.54 25.97 19.48
N LYS A 276 -53.44 27.29 19.60
CA LYS A 276 -54.56 28.21 19.85
C LYS A 276 -55.29 28.66 18.59
N GLY A 277 -54.83 28.27 17.40
CA GLY A 277 -55.37 28.73 16.12
C GLY A 277 -55.02 30.18 15.78
N GLU A 278 -53.99 30.74 16.42
CA GLU A 278 -53.52 32.11 16.19
C GLU A 278 -52.52 32.17 15.01
N ASP A 279 -52.35 33.36 14.43
CA ASP A 279 -51.40 33.60 13.34
C ASP A 279 -49.93 33.45 13.78
N THR A 280 -49.15 32.66 13.04
CA THR A 280 -47.73 32.38 13.29
C THR A 280 -46.78 33.19 12.39
N SER A 281 -47.30 33.90 11.39
CA SER A 281 -46.53 34.59 10.34
C SER A 281 -45.47 35.57 10.88
N GLY A 282 -45.71 36.18 12.04
CA GLY A 282 -44.74 37.07 12.70
C GLY A 282 -43.53 36.31 13.28
N CYS A 283 -43.78 35.21 13.99
CA CYS A 283 -42.73 34.40 14.60
C CYS A 283 -41.93 33.63 13.53
N GLU A 284 -42.56 33.25 12.42
CA GLU A 284 -41.89 32.62 11.29
C GLU A 284 -40.90 33.58 10.61
N ARG A 285 -41.28 34.86 10.43
CA ARG A 285 -40.37 35.91 9.94
C ARG A 285 -39.20 36.14 10.90
N GLU A 286 -39.48 36.23 12.20
CA GLU A 286 -38.43 36.39 13.22
C GLU A 286 -37.45 35.20 13.21
N LEU A 287 -37.94 33.98 13.03
CA LEU A 287 -37.10 32.79 12.89
C LEU A 287 -36.23 32.88 11.62
N GLN A 288 -36.82 33.28 10.49
CA GLN A 288 -36.11 33.46 9.22
C GLN A 288 -34.99 34.49 9.34
N ASP A 289 -35.26 35.63 9.99
CA ASP A 289 -34.27 36.68 10.23
C ASP A 289 -33.15 36.20 11.16
N LEU A 290 -33.48 35.44 12.21
CA LEU A 290 -32.49 34.88 13.13
C LEU A 290 -31.56 33.90 12.41
N VAL A 291 -32.09 32.92 11.67
CA VAL A 291 -31.27 31.88 11.01
C VAL A 291 -30.51 32.37 9.79
N ARG A 292 -30.75 33.60 9.33
CA ARG A 292 -30.06 34.20 8.19
C ARG A 292 -28.57 34.43 8.44
N ASP A 293 -28.20 34.76 9.68
CA ASP A 293 -26.81 35.00 10.07
C ASP A 293 -26.49 34.27 11.40
N PRO A 294 -26.28 32.94 11.34
CA PRO A 294 -25.95 32.17 12.52
C PRO A 294 -24.54 32.53 13.03
N PRO A 295 -24.29 32.46 14.35
CA PRO A 295 -22.95 32.67 14.88
C PRO A 295 -21.96 31.69 14.26
N GLN A 296 -20.84 32.20 13.75
CA GLN A 296 -19.82 31.38 13.12
C GLN A 296 -19.02 30.60 14.17
N ALA A 297 -18.81 29.31 13.91
CA ALA A 297 -17.94 28.48 14.74
C ALA A 297 -16.49 28.96 14.63
N LEU A 298 -15.85 29.18 15.77
CA LEU A 298 -14.45 29.57 15.82
C LEU A 298 -13.56 28.37 15.48
N ARG A 299 -12.67 28.52 14.50
CA ARG A 299 -11.68 27.50 14.15
C ARG A 299 -10.47 27.63 15.06
N VAL A 300 -10.30 26.67 15.97
CA VAL A 300 -9.18 26.63 16.91
C VAL A 300 -8.04 25.82 16.32
N ALA A 301 -6.82 26.34 16.38
CA ALA A 301 -5.64 25.66 15.86
C ALA A 301 -5.45 24.26 16.50
N ARG A 302 -5.34 23.26 15.61
CA ARG A 302 -5.01 21.88 15.94
C ARG A 302 -4.31 21.27 14.74
N LEU A 303 -3.02 21.01 14.87
CA LEU A 303 -2.16 20.50 13.82
C LEU A 303 -1.82 19.03 14.04
N LEU A 304 -1.59 18.60 15.28
CA LEU A 304 -1.04 17.28 15.56
C LEU A 304 -2.11 16.29 16.02
N TYR A 305 -2.16 15.13 15.35
CA TYR A 305 -3.05 14.02 15.65
C TYR A 305 -2.19 12.76 15.87
N ALA A 306 -2.38 12.07 17.00
CA ALA A 306 -1.64 10.83 17.31
C ALA A 306 -2.51 9.59 17.05
N ASP A 307 -3.69 9.53 17.67
CA ASP A 307 -4.65 8.43 17.57
C ASP A 307 -6.04 8.95 17.18
N ALA A 308 -6.18 9.47 15.96
CA ALA A 308 -7.47 9.88 15.43
C ALA A 308 -8.03 8.80 14.51
N THR A 309 -9.30 8.44 14.68
CA THR A 309 -9.97 7.64 13.65
C THR A 309 -10.05 8.45 12.35
N PRO A 310 -10.03 7.80 11.18
CA PRO A 310 -10.13 8.49 9.90
C PRO A 310 -11.36 9.42 9.81
N GLU A 311 -12.50 8.97 10.35
CA GLU A 311 -13.74 9.75 10.38
C GLU A 311 -13.64 10.97 11.32
N ALA A 312 -13.00 10.80 12.48
CA ALA A 312 -12.77 11.90 13.42
C ALA A 312 -11.78 12.93 12.85
N LEU A 313 -10.78 12.48 12.10
CA LEU A 313 -9.85 13.34 11.38
C LEU A 313 -10.57 14.14 10.30
N ALA A 314 -11.33 13.47 9.43
CA ALA A 314 -12.12 14.12 8.38
C ALA A 314 -13.09 15.16 8.96
N PHE A 315 -13.82 14.81 10.02
CA PHE A 315 -14.72 15.74 10.71
C PHE A 315 -13.96 16.94 11.30
N SER A 316 -12.80 16.71 11.90
CA SER A 316 -11.97 17.76 12.50
C SER A 316 -11.40 18.72 11.46
N LEU A 317 -10.96 18.21 10.30
CA LEU A 317 -10.44 19.04 9.20
C LEU A 317 -11.56 19.84 8.53
N ALA A 318 -12.76 19.27 8.39
CA ALA A 318 -13.90 19.93 7.76
C ALA A 318 -14.52 21.03 8.64
N ASN A 319 -14.66 20.77 9.96
CA ASN A 319 -15.39 21.66 10.87
C ASN A 319 -14.47 22.47 11.81
N GLY A 320 -13.21 22.08 11.93
CA GLY A 320 -12.23 22.70 12.80
C GLY A 320 -11.12 23.41 12.02
N TRP A 321 -9.87 23.11 12.39
CA TRP A 321 -8.71 23.67 11.72
C TRP A 321 -8.45 22.90 10.41
N PRO A 322 -8.35 23.57 9.25
CA PRO A 322 -8.36 22.93 7.94
C PRO A 322 -7.00 22.32 7.52
N SER A 323 -6.14 22.00 8.47
CA SER A 323 -4.79 21.47 8.21
C SER A 323 -4.33 20.63 9.39
N GLY A 324 -3.81 19.43 9.14
CA GLY A 324 -3.37 18.55 10.20
C GLY A 324 -2.37 17.50 9.73
N GLY A 325 -1.66 16.91 10.67
CA GLY A 325 -0.75 15.80 10.45
C GLY A 325 -1.04 14.68 11.44
N VAL A 326 -1.17 13.47 10.92
CA VAL A 326 -1.21 12.24 11.73
C VAL A 326 0.22 11.76 11.90
N LEU A 327 0.76 11.92 13.10
CA LEU A 327 2.12 11.49 13.44
C LEU A 327 2.04 10.43 14.52
N SER A 328 2.38 9.19 14.16
CA SER A 328 2.45 8.08 15.11
C SER A 328 3.72 7.27 14.88
N ALA A 329 4.39 6.95 15.98
CA ALA A 329 5.50 6.00 15.99
C ALA A 329 5.01 4.54 16.00
N GLU A 330 3.71 4.32 16.19
CA GLU A 330 3.05 3.03 16.24
C GLU A 330 2.22 2.79 14.98
N ALA A 331 2.64 1.82 14.18
CA ALA A 331 1.96 1.45 12.94
C ALA A 331 0.48 1.07 13.17
N GLY A 332 0.14 0.53 14.35
CA GLY A 332 -1.22 0.16 14.71
C GLY A 332 -2.23 1.32 14.69
N ALA A 333 -1.79 2.55 14.97
CA ALA A 333 -2.65 3.74 14.92
C ALA A 333 -3.12 4.07 13.49
N VAL A 334 -2.29 3.76 12.49
CA VAL A 334 -2.56 4.03 11.07
C VAL A 334 -3.17 2.80 10.38
N PHE A 335 -2.67 1.61 10.71
CA PHE A 335 -3.02 0.37 10.02
C PHE A 335 -4.03 -0.52 10.75
N GLY A 336 -4.43 -0.25 12.00
CA GLY A 336 -5.47 -1.09 12.61
C GLY A 336 -5.71 -0.97 14.11
N ALA A 337 -6.39 0.10 14.54
CA ALA A 337 -7.19 -0.01 15.76
C ALA A 337 -8.53 -0.74 15.45
N HIS A 338 -8.69 -1.93 16.05
CA HIS A 338 -9.88 -2.80 16.16
C HIS A 338 -10.45 -3.58 14.95
N SER A 339 -9.87 -3.53 13.75
CA SER A 339 -10.14 -4.59 12.73
C SER A 339 -9.05 -4.64 11.67
N MET A 340 -8.17 -5.65 11.74
CA MET A 340 -7.11 -5.90 10.75
C MET A 340 -7.67 -6.54 9.45
N GLY A 341 -8.81 -6.06 8.96
CA GLY A 341 -9.30 -6.45 7.64
C GLY A 341 -8.54 -5.67 6.58
N GLN A 342 -8.08 -6.33 5.51
CA GLN A 342 -7.48 -5.66 4.35
C GLN A 342 -8.38 -4.53 3.81
N GLU A 343 -9.70 -4.70 3.87
CA GLU A 343 -10.69 -3.68 3.51
C GLU A 343 -10.62 -2.42 4.38
N THR A 344 -10.37 -2.54 5.68
CA THR A 344 -10.26 -1.40 6.60
C THR A 344 -9.01 -0.58 6.29
N ILE A 345 -7.87 -1.23 6.03
CA ILE A 345 -6.63 -0.55 5.64
C ILE A 345 -6.83 0.21 4.33
N LEU A 346 -7.45 -0.44 3.34
CA LEU A 346 -7.68 0.15 2.02
C LEU A 346 -8.64 1.34 2.10
N ARG A 347 -9.70 1.25 2.91
CA ARG A 347 -10.61 2.36 3.20
C ARG A 347 -9.90 3.54 3.86
N ASN A 348 -9.02 3.27 4.83
CA ASN A 348 -8.29 4.31 5.55
C ASN A 348 -7.31 5.04 4.62
N LEU A 349 -6.53 4.31 3.84
CA LEU A 349 -5.59 4.89 2.88
C LEU A 349 -6.31 5.66 1.76
N ALA A 350 -7.45 5.13 1.28
CA ALA A 350 -8.29 5.84 0.31
C ALA A 350 -8.82 7.16 0.87
N LEU A 351 -9.25 7.20 2.14
CA LEU A 351 -9.69 8.44 2.78
C LEU A 351 -8.54 9.45 2.90
N LEU A 352 -7.36 9.02 3.34
CA LEU A 352 -6.18 9.90 3.45
C LEU A 352 -5.73 10.48 2.11
N ASN A 353 -6.05 9.84 0.99
CA ASN A 353 -5.76 10.35 -0.35
C ASN A 353 -6.77 11.42 -0.82
N VAL A 354 -7.95 11.50 -0.20
CA VAL A 354 -9.01 12.46 -0.52
C VAL A 354 -8.96 13.69 0.40
N LEU A 355 -8.49 13.51 1.64
CA LEU A 355 -8.31 14.58 2.63
C LEU A 355 -7.15 15.51 2.26
#